data_AF-F8PA33-F1
#
_entry.id   AF-F8PA33-F1
#
_cell.length_a   1.000
_cell.length_b   1.000
_cell.length_c   1.000
_cell.angle_alpha   90.00
_cell.angle_beta   90.00
_cell.angle_gamma   90.00
#
_symmetry.space_group_name_H-M   'P 1'
#
loop_
_entity.id
_entity.type
_entity.pdbx_description
1 polymer ?
#
loop_
_entity_poly.entity_id
_entity_poly.type
_entity_poly.pdbx_seq_one_letter_code
_entity_poly.pdbx_strand_id
1 'polypeptide(L)'
;MSFTSVIYIFLHNMVDQTRVFFPKGPTFRQPQLGLLEWARYNDLWHFSHKIWLLPPMFNLIVALIEAHPMFHNSLNSPQYPVSLQLAIFLNRAGHYGNAAACSDIAE
;
A
#
# COMPACT_ATOMS: atom_id res chain seq x y z
N MET A 1 -4.33 40.37 24.04
CA MET A 1 -3.59 39.39 23.23
C MET A 1 -4.56 38.79 22.23
N SER A 2 -4.40 39.11 20.94
CA SER A 2 -5.32 38.65 19.89
C SER A 2 -5.11 37.15 19.64
N PHE A 3 -6.21 36.38 19.56
CA PHE A 3 -6.22 34.92 19.34
C PHE A 3 -5.41 34.50 18.08
N THR A 4 -5.32 35.40 17.09
CA THR A 4 -4.52 35.22 15.86
C THR A 4 -3.02 35.14 16.10
N SER A 5 -2.51 35.78 17.16
CA SER A 5 -1.07 35.80 17.45
C SER A 5 -0.56 34.48 18.00
N VAL A 6 -1.38 33.75 18.77
CA VAL A 6 -1.00 32.46 19.37
C VAL A 6 -0.92 31.36 18.30
N ILE A 7 -1.89 31.32 17.39
CA ILE A 7 -1.92 30.35 16.28
C ILE A 7 -0.73 30.58 15.34
N TYR A 8 -0.42 31.83 15.03
CA TYR A 8 0.73 32.19 14.20
C TYR A 8 2.05 31.72 14.81
N ILE A 9 2.28 32.00 16.09
CA ILE A 9 3.50 31.59 16.80
C ILE A 9 3.61 30.05 16.88
N PHE A 10 2.48 29.38 17.13
CA PHE A 10 2.44 27.91 17.19
C PHE A 10 2.80 27.27 15.85
N LEU A 11 2.20 27.74 14.75
CA LEU A 11 2.48 27.24 13.41
C LEU A 11 3.94 27.52 12.99
N HIS A 12 4.44 28.71 13.27
CA HIS A 12 5.83 29.07 12.95
C HIS A 12 6.84 28.19 13.68
N ASN A 13 6.65 27.96 14.99
CA ASN A 13 7.51 27.07 15.77
C ASN A 13 7.43 25.61 15.29
N MET A 14 6.23 25.12 14.95
CA MET A 14 6.06 23.77 14.43
C MET A 14 6.83 23.58 13.11
N VAL A 15 6.78 24.55 12.21
CA VAL A 15 7.50 24.51 10.92
C VAL A 15 9.01 24.63 11.13
N ASP A 16 9.49 25.49 12.02
CA ASP A 16 10.92 25.63 12.29
C ASP A 16 11.53 24.37 12.91
N GLN A 17 10.79 23.70 13.80
CA GLN A 17 11.26 22.52 14.51
C GLN A 17 11.11 21.22 13.70
N THR A 18 10.01 21.07 12.97
CA THR A 18 9.69 19.79 12.30
C THR A 18 9.85 19.85 10.78
N ARG A 19 9.98 21.05 10.19
CA ARG A 19 9.94 21.29 8.73
C ARG A 19 8.67 20.78 8.04
N VAL A 20 7.62 20.47 8.79
CA VAL A 20 6.36 19.92 8.26
C VAL A 20 5.21 20.87 8.61
N PHE A 21 4.47 21.31 7.60
CA PHE A 21 3.38 22.28 7.77
C PHE A 21 2.08 21.67 8.34
N PHE A 22 1.95 20.33 8.30
CA PHE A 22 0.84 19.58 8.86
C PHE A 22 1.31 18.18 9.28
N PRO A 23 1.62 17.96 10.57
CA PRO A 23 2.07 16.64 11.02
C PRO A 23 0.93 15.64 10.83
N LYS A 24 1.10 14.71 9.89
CA LYS A 24 0.23 13.54 9.74
C LYS A 24 0.58 12.56 10.87
N GLY A 25 -0.44 11.92 11.44
CA GLY A 25 -0.21 10.82 12.40
C GLY A 25 0.71 9.75 11.79
N PRO A 26 1.40 8.94 12.61
CA PRO A 26 2.32 7.94 12.12
C PRO A 26 1.63 7.06 11.07
N THR A 27 2.12 7.11 9.83
CA THR A 27 1.67 6.18 8.79
C THR A 27 2.14 4.79 9.18
N PHE A 28 1.27 3.80 9.03
CA PHE A 28 1.63 2.41 9.28
C PHE A 28 2.64 1.97 8.23
N ARG A 29 3.93 1.98 8.58
CA ARG A 29 5.04 1.61 7.69
C ARG A 29 5.35 0.13 7.85
N GLN A 30 4.62 -0.71 7.13
CA GLN A 30 5.09 -2.06 6.83
C GLN A 30 5.79 -2.09 5.47
N PRO A 31 6.68 -3.08 5.24
CA PRO A 31 7.09 -3.40 3.88
C PRO A 31 5.85 -3.52 3.00
N GLN A 32 5.87 -2.97 1.77
CA GLN A 32 4.69 -2.89 0.89
C GLN A 32 3.95 -4.24 0.75
N LEU A 33 4.69 -5.36 0.84
CA LEU A 33 4.18 -6.72 0.93
C LEU A 33 3.31 -6.99 2.16
N GLY A 34 3.82 -6.70 3.35
CA GLY A 34 3.10 -6.90 4.62
C GLY A 34 1.87 -6.01 4.71
N LEU A 35 1.96 -4.78 4.18
CA LEU A 35 0.82 -3.89 4.07
C LEU A 35 -0.28 -4.46 3.16
N LEU A 36 0.09 -5.02 2.00
CA LEU A 36 -0.86 -5.60 1.06
C LEU A 36 -1.54 -6.85 1.63
N GLU A 37 -0.77 -7.70 2.32
CA GLU A 37 -1.28 -8.89 3.00
C GLU A 37 -2.20 -8.52 4.17
N TRP A 38 -1.84 -7.50 4.97
CA TRP A 38 -2.70 -6.98 6.02
C TRP A 38 -4.01 -6.38 5.46
N ALA A 39 -3.91 -5.55 4.41
CA ALA A 39 -5.05 -4.90 3.79
C ALA A 39 -6.07 -5.92 3.24
N ARG A 40 -5.58 -7.06 2.72
CA ARG A 40 -6.44 -8.15 2.22
C ARG A 40 -7.48 -8.62 3.24
N TYR A 41 -7.20 -8.51 4.53
CA TYR A 41 -8.08 -8.96 5.62
C TYR A 41 -8.65 -7.84 6.49
N ASN A 42 -8.00 -6.67 6.52
CA ASN A 42 -8.35 -5.59 7.45
C ASN A 42 -8.84 -4.31 6.75
N ASP A 43 -8.49 -4.11 5.48
CA ASP A 43 -8.86 -2.93 4.70
C ASP A 43 -9.03 -3.28 3.21
N LEU A 44 -10.20 -3.84 2.89
CA LEU A 44 -10.53 -4.28 1.53
C LEU A 44 -10.53 -3.12 0.53
N TRP A 45 -10.79 -1.90 0.98
CA TRP A 45 -10.75 -0.72 0.13
C TRP A 45 -9.32 -0.42 -0.29
N HIS A 46 -8.39 -0.35 0.68
CA HIS A 46 -6.96 -0.14 0.42
C HIS A 46 -6.38 -1.25 -0.44
N PHE A 47 -6.75 -2.50 -0.16
CA PHE A 47 -6.37 -3.64 -0.98
C PHE A 47 -6.83 -3.47 -2.43
N SER A 48 -8.12 -3.20 -2.64
CA SER A 48 -8.68 -3.03 -3.99
C SER A 48 -8.06 -1.84 -4.72
N HIS A 49 -7.74 -0.76 -4.01
CA HIS A 49 -7.08 0.41 -4.58
C HIS A 49 -5.67 0.09 -5.07
N LYS A 50 -4.89 -0.67 -4.29
CA LYS A 50 -3.52 -1.04 -4.67
C LYS A 50 -3.44 -2.03 -5.83
N ILE A 51 -4.34 -3.02 -5.89
CA ILE A 51 -4.29 -4.06 -6.94
C ILE A 51 -5.31 -3.86 -8.06
N TRP A 52 -6.17 -2.84 -7.97
CA TRP A 52 -7.23 -2.51 -8.93
C TRP A 52 -8.23 -3.64 -9.19
N LEU A 53 -8.39 -4.54 -8.22
CA LEU A 53 -9.29 -5.69 -8.29
C LEU A 53 -10.10 -5.82 -7.00
N LEU A 54 -11.36 -6.22 -7.16
CA LEU A 54 -12.20 -6.58 -6.03
C LEU A 54 -11.66 -7.86 -5.37
N PRO A 55 -11.67 -7.97 -4.03
CA PRO A 55 -11.13 -9.15 -3.32
C PRO A 55 -11.75 -10.49 -3.76
N PRO A 56 -13.07 -10.60 -4.03
CA PRO A 56 -13.65 -11.83 -4.57
C PRO A 56 -13.09 -12.22 -5.93
N MET A 57 -12.87 -11.25 -6.83
CA MET A 57 -12.30 -11.49 -8.16
C MET A 57 -10.84 -11.93 -8.04
N PHE A 58 -10.08 -11.29 -7.15
CA PHE A 58 -8.71 -11.68 -6.85
C PHE A 58 -8.64 -13.14 -6.37
N ASN A 59 -9.48 -13.51 -5.40
CA ASN A 59 -9.53 -14.89 -4.89
C ASN A 59 -9.93 -15.90 -5.97
N LEU A 60 -10.87 -15.54 -6.86
CA LEU A 60 -11.25 -16.39 -7.99
C LEU A 60 -10.09 -16.60 -8.95
N ILE A 61 -9.35 -15.55 -9.30
CA ILE A 61 -8.17 -15.66 -10.18
C ILE A 61 -7.14 -16.56 -9.52
N VAL A 62 -6.85 -16.36 -8.22
CA VAL A 62 -5.92 -17.22 -7.47
C VAL A 62 -6.36 -18.68 -7.58
N ALA A 63 -7.62 -19.01 -7.31
CA ALA A 63 -8.12 -20.38 -7.39
C ALA A 63 -7.96 -21.01 -8.79
N LEU A 64 -8.04 -20.20 -9.86
CA LEU A 64 -7.84 -20.68 -11.23
C LEU A 64 -6.37 -20.95 -11.57
N ILE A 65 -5.44 -20.19 -10.98
CA ILE A 65 -4.01 -20.25 -11.31
C ILE A 65 -3.16 -20.99 -10.27
N GLU A 66 -3.71 -21.28 -9.09
CA GLU A 66 -2.97 -21.82 -7.94
C GLU A 66 -2.39 -23.20 -8.22
N ALA A 67 -2.96 -24.00 -9.13
CA ALA A 67 -2.40 -25.30 -9.52
C ALA A 67 -1.48 -25.22 -10.75
N HIS A 68 -1.32 -24.03 -11.35
CA HIS A 68 -0.64 -23.92 -12.64
C HIS A 68 0.89 -23.94 -12.46
N PRO A 69 1.62 -24.80 -13.18
CA PRO A 69 3.06 -25.01 -12.96
C PRO A 69 3.91 -23.77 -13.20
N MET A 70 3.46 -22.82 -14.03
CA MET A 70 4.14 -21.53 -14.25
C MET A 70 4.32 -20.69 -12.97
N PHE A 71 3.46 -20.88 -11.96
CA PHE A 71 3.58 -20.19 -10.67
C PHE A 71 4.32 -21.02 -9.62
N HIS A 72 4.87 -22.18 -10.00
CA HIS A 72 5.66 -23.05 -9.13
C HIS A 72 7.08 -23.13 -9.66
N ASN A 73 8.02 -22.85 -8.78
CA ASN A 73 9.41 -23.15 -9.01
C ASN A 73 9.62 -24.64 -8.71
N SER A 74 10.11 -25.40 -9.68
CA SER A 74 10.44 -26.82 -9.51
C SER A 74 11.72 -27.05 -8.69
N LEU A 75 12.36 -25.98 -8.19
CA LEU A 75 13.53 -26.03 -7.34
C LEU A 75 13.15 -26.22 -5.87
N ASN A 76 14.06 -26.82 -5.10
CA ASN A 76 13.88 -27.08 -3.66
C ASN A 76 14.04 -25.82 -2.77
N SER A 77 13.77 -24.64 -3.34
CA SER A 77 13.89 -23.36 -2.67
C SER A 77 12.52 -22.86 -2.21
N PRO A 78 12.44 -22.14 -1.07
CA PRO A 78 11.19 -21.53 -0.63
C PRO A 78 10.65 -20.58 -1.69
N GLN A 79 9.36 -20.72 -2.02
CA GLN A 79 8.64 -19.81 -2.90
C GLN A 79 7.43 -19.24 -2.16
N TYR A 80 7.08 -17.99 -2.45
CA TYR A 80 5.88 -17.38 -1.91
C TYR A 80 4.60 -18.06 -2.42
N PRO A 81 3.48 -18.01 -1.67
CA PRO A 81 2.19 -18.46 -2.17
C PRO A 81 1.79 -17.75 -3.47
N VAL A 82 1.08 -18.44 -4.36
CA VAL A 82 0.66 -17.89 -5.67
C VAL A 82 -0.15 -16.60 -5.51
N SER A 83 -0.99 -16.52 -4.48
CA SER A 83 -1.72 -15.28 -4.16
C SER A 83 -0.80 -14.10 -3.89
N LEU A 84 0.27 -14.29 -3.11
CA LEU A 84 1.22 -13.22 -2.83
C LEU A 84 2.01 -12.82 -4.08
N GLN A 85 2.43 -13.79 -4.90
CA GLN A 85 3.10 -13.53 -6.18
C GLN A 85 2.22 -12.67 -7.12
N LEU A 86 0.94 -13.03 -7.26
CA LEU A 86 -0.01 -12.30 -8.09
C LEU A 86 -0.25 -10.88 -7.55
N ALA A 87 -0.44 -10.73 -6.24
CA ALA A 87 -0.66 -9.44 -5.60
C ALA A 87 0.52 -8.49 -5.83
N ILE A 88 1.76 -8.99 -5.73
CA ILE A 88 2.99 -8.23 -6.04
C ILE A 88 3.00 -7.77 -7.49
N PHE A 89 2.71 -8.69 -8.41
CA PHE A 89 2.71 -8.41 -9.83
C PHE A 89 1.71 -7.30 -10.17
N LEU A 90 0.47 -7.42 -9.69
CA LEU A 90 -0.59 -6.44 -9.94
C LEU A 90 -0.29 -5.08 -9.31
N ASN A 91 0.20 -5.05 -8.06
CA ASN A 91 0.59 -3.81 -7.40
C ASN A 91 1.71 -3.09 -8.17
N ARG A 92 2.69 -3.83 -8.72
CA ARG A 92 3.74 -3.24 -9.57
C ARG A 92 3.21 -2.81 -10.93
N ALA A 93 2.42 -3.65 -11.59
CA ALA A 93 1.87 -3.37 -12.91
C ALA A 93 0.94 -2.15 -12.90
N GLY A 94 0.15 -1.97 -11.84
CA GLY A 94 -0.71 -0.79 -11.65
C GLY A 94 0.10 0.49 -11.43
N HIS A 95 1.21 0.40 -10.70
CA HIS A 95 2.07 1.55 -10.39
C HIS A 95 2.87 2.07 -11.59
N TYR A 96 3.31 1.19 -12.49
CA TYR A 96 4.10 1.57 -13.67
C TYR A 96 3.26 1.80 -14.93
N GLY A 97 1.96 1.48 -14.90
CA GLY A 97 0.99 2.04 -15.83
C GLY A 97 0.76 3.53 -15.51
N ASN A 98 0.18 4.28 -16.45
CA ASN A 98 -0.09 5.72 -16.36
C ASN A 98 -1.08 6.15 -15.24
N ALA A 99 -1.25 5.32 -14.21
CA ALA A 99 -2.31 5.33 -13.21
C ALA A 99 -1.81 5.46 -11.76
N ALA A 100 -0.51 5.68 -11.53
CA ALA A 100 -0.01 5.95 -10.18
C ALA A 100 -0.69 7.20 -9.60
N ALA A 101 -1.44 7.04 -8.51
CA ALA A 101 -2.00 8.17 -7.79
C ALA A 101 -0.91 8.84 -6.96
N CYS A 102 -1.01 10.16 -6.76
CA CYS A 102 -0.05 10.92 -5.94
C CYS A 102 0.03 10.39 -4.49
N SER A 103 -1.04 9.76 -4.00
CA SER A 103 -1.09 9.05 -2.72
C SER A 103 -0.16 7.85 -2.66
N ASP A 104 0.04 7.14 -3.77
CA ASP A 104 0.84 5.93 -3.81
C ASP A 104 2.36 6.22 -3.79
N ILE A 105 2.77 7.44 -4.16
CA ILE A 105 4.17 7.90 -4.11
C ILE A 105 4.58 8.28 -2.68
N ALA A 106 3.61 8.65 -1.85
CA ALA A 106 3.82 9.14 -0.48
C ALA A 106 3.79 8.02 0.59
N GLU A 107 3.62 6.76 0.18
CA GLU A 107 3.54 5.57 1.04
C GLU A 107 4.80 4.70 0.93
#